data_AF-A0A8B8Q1R2-F1
#
_entry.id   AF-A0A8B8Q1R2-F1
#
_cell.length_a   1.000
_cell.length_b   1.000
_cell.length_c   1.000
_cell.angle_alpha   90.00
_cell.angle_beta   90.00
_cell.angle_gamma   90.00
#
_symmetry.space_group_name_H-M   'P 1'
#
loop_
_entity.id
_entity.type
_entity.pdbx_description
1 polymer ?
#
loop_
_entity_poly.entity_id
_entity_poly.type
_entity_poly.pdbx_seq_one_letter_code
_entity_poly.pdbx_strand_id
1 'polypeptide(L)'
;MELNGDLQGLIERAWALKETIDGDINSSFRYCNFCLRHGHNCDIAGTAYKETERLTAMRDSLKDVESMLIYLQRLRSWQHLDRRTALARLEDSRSVLIENVSQYQGRPLDVV
;
A
#
# COMPACT_ATOMS: atom_id res chain seq x y z
N MET A 1 3.41 19.01 2.96
CA MET A 1 2.21 18.18 2.73
C MET A 1 2.53 16.77 3.22
N GLU A 2 1.97 16.38 4.36
CA GLU A 2 2.29 15.10 5.01
C GLU A 2 1.58 13.95 4.27
N LEU A 3 2.28 13.35 3.32
CA LEU A 3 1.82 12.19 2.54
C LEU A 3 1.42 10.94 3.38
N ASN A 4 1.69 10.92 4.69
CA ASN A 4 1.35 9.78 5.56
C ASN A 4 -0.15 9.75 5.91
N GLY A 5 -0.77 10.90 6.12
CA GLY A 5 -2.23 10.97 6.29
C GLY A 5 -2.98 10.64 5.00
N ASP A 6 -2.36 10.98 3.86
CA ASP A 6 -2.94 10.75 2.53
C ASP A 6 -2.96 9.25 2.16
N LEU A 7 -1.86 8.52 2.38
CA LEU A 7 -1.75 7.11 1.95
C LEU A 7 -2.65 6.17 2.76
N GLN A 8 -2.73 6.36 4.09
CA GLN A 8 -3.61 5.56 4.95
C GLN A 8 -5.09 5.81 4.59
N GLY A 9 -5.47 7.07 4.36
CA GLY A 9 -6.81 7.42 3.92
C GLY A 9 -7.16 6.83 2.54
N LEU A 10 -6.19 6.75 1.62
CA LEU A 10 -6.38 6.09 0.32
C LEU A 10 -6.60 4.58 0.46
N ILE A 11 -5.89 3.90 1.37
CA ILE A 11 -6.10 2.47 1.66
C ILE A 11 -7.50 2.24 2.19
N GLU A 12 -7.92 3.02 3.19
CA GLU A 12 -9.25 2.91 3.80
C GLU A 12 -10.38 3.15 2.78
N ARG A 13 -10.20 4.13 1.89
CA ARG A 13 -11.16 4.40 0.80
C ARG A 13 -11.21 3.29 -0.23
N ALA A 14 -10.06 2.74 -0.62
CA ALA A 14 -10.00 1.60 -1.54
C ALA A 14 -10.70 0.37 -0.95
N TRP A 15 -10.48 0.12 0.34
CA TRP A 15 -11.12 -0.97 1.08
C TRP A 15 -12.64 -0.78 1.17
N ALA A 16 -13.12 0.41 1.55
CA ALA A 16 -14.55 0.70 1.62
C ALA A 16 -15.27 0.57 0.27
N LEU A 17 -14.61 1.00 -0.81
CA LEU A 17 -15.16 0.86 -2.17
C LEU A 17 -15.23 -0.61 -2.59
N LYS A 18 -14.21 -1.40 -2.26
CA LYS A 18 -14.20 -2.84 -2.52
C LYS A 18 -15.34 -3.56 -1.80
N GLU A 19 -15.56 -3.29 -0.50
CA GLU A 19 -16.69 -3.86 0.26
C GLU A 19 -18.05 -3.51 -0.36
N THR A 20 -18.19 -2.28 -0.87
CA THR A 20 -19.40 -1.84 -1.58
C THR A 20 -19.63 -2.66 -2.84
N ILE A 21 -18.59 -2.83 -3.67
CA ILE A 21 -18.66 -3.61 -4.91
C ILE A 21 -18.94 -5.10 -4.61
N ASP A 22 -18.33 -5.66 -3.57
CA ASP A 22 -18.61 -7.04 -3.15
C ASP A 22 -20.07 -7.21 -2.70
N GLY A 23 -20.67 -6.18 -2.08
CA GLY A 23 -22.10 -6.12 -1.79
C GLY A 23 -22.96 -6.12 -3.06
N ASP A 24 -22.62 -5.31 -4.05
CA ASP A 24 -23.35 -5.17 -5.32
C ASP A 24 -23.26 -6.43 -6.20
N ILE A 25 -22.11 -7.10 -6.21
CA ILE A 25 -21.92 -8.39 -6.86
C ILE A 25 -22.85 -9.43 -6.22
N ASN A 26 -22.83 -9.53 -4.89
CA ASN A 26 -23.63 -10.52 -4.15
C ASN A 26 -25.14 -10.29 -4.29
N SER A 27 -25.58 -9.02 -4.37
CA SER A 27 -27.00 -8.69 -4.58
C SER A 27 -27.44 -9.06 -6.00
N SER A 28 -26.61 -8.82 -7.02
CA SER A 28 -26.88 -9.17 -8.42
C SER A 28 -27.09 -10.68 -8.63
N PHE A 29 -26.33 -11.53 -7.93
CA PHE A 29 -26.52 -12.99 -7.97
C PHE A 29 -27.86 -13.46 -7.36
N ARG A 30 -28.40 -12.75 -6.36
CA ARG A 30 -29.66 -13.13 -5.70
C ARG A 30 -30.89 -12.92 -6.60
N TYR A 31 -30.91 -11.86 -7.40
CA TYR A 31 -32.03 -11.59 -8.30
C TYR A 31 -32.13 -12.60 -9.46
N CYS A 32 -31.00 -13.13 -9.94
CA CYS A 32 -30.99 -14.08 -11.06
C CYS A 32 -31.42 -15.52 -10.66
N ASN A 33 -31.09 -15.95 -9.44
CA ASN A 33 -31.41 -17.29 -8.94
C ASN A 33 -32.93 -17.52 -8.80
N PHE A 34 -33.69 -16.46 -8.50
CA PHE A 34 -35.16 -16.50 -8.46
C PHE A 34 -35.76 -16.76 -9.85
N CYS A 35 -35.29 -16.07 -10.89
CA CYS A 35 -35.78 -16.26 -12.26
C CYS A 35 -35.43 -17.64 -12.82
N LEU A 36 -34.20 -18.13 -12.57
CA LEU A 36 -33.73 -19.46 -12.99
C LEU A 36 -34.55 -20.60 -12.34
N ARG A 37 -34.91 -20.47 -11.06
CA ARG A 37 -35.73 -21.47 -10.35
C ARG A 37 -37.17 -21.58 -10.86
N HIS A 38 -37.68 -20.52 -11.49
CA HIS A 38 -39.04 -20.48 -12.01
C HIS A 38 -39.13 -20.62 -13.54
N GLY A 39 -38.03 -20.94 -14.23
CA GLY A 39 -38.03 -21.27 -15.65
C GLY A 39 -38.26 -20.08 -16.60
N HIS A 40 -38.12 -18.85 -16.12
CA HIS A 40 -38.24 -17.66 -16.95
C HIS A 40 -36.87 -17.25 -17.49
N ASN A 41 -36.71 -17.23 -18.82
CA ASN A 41 -35.53 -16.69 -19.48
C ASN A 41 -35.61 -15.15 -19.38
N CYS A 42 -34.83 -14.57 -18.47
CA CYS A 42 -34.89 -13.14 -18.20
C CYS A 42 -33.80 -12.43 -19.03
N ASP A 43 -34.17 -11.52 -19.94
CA ASP A 43 -33.18 -10.65 -20.62
C ASP A 43 -32.34 -9.83 -19.62
N ILE A 44 -32.89 -9.65 -18.41
CA ILE A 44 -32.22 -9.06 -17.24
C ILE A 44 -31.01 -9.92 -16.79
N ALA A 45 -31.04 -11.25 -16.99
CA ALA A 45 -29.93 -12.12 -16.60
C ALA A 45 -28.67 -11.88 -17.42
N GLY A 46 -28.80 -11.57 -18.73
CA GLY A 46 -27.66 -11.26 -19.60
C GLY A 46 -27.02 -9.90 -19.29
N THR A 47 -27.84 -8.91 -18.94
CA THR A 47 -27.35 -7.58 -18.52
C THR A 47 -26.74 -7.62 -17.12
N ALA A 48 -27.37 -8.33 -16.18
CA ALA A 48 -26.84 -8.57 -14.84
C ALA A 48 -25.51 -9.33 -14.85
N TYR A 49 -25.36 -10.31 -15.76
CA TYR A 49 -24.09 -11.05 -15.91
C TYR A 49 -22.96 -10.14 -16.40
N LYS A 50 -23.20 -9.35 -17.45
CA LYS A 50 -22.22 -8.37 -17.95
C LYS A 50 -21.84 -7.33 -16.89
N GLU A 51 -22.80 -6.88 -16.12
CA GLU A 51 -22.53 -5.92 -15.04
C GLU A 51 -21.74 -6.56 -13.90
N THR A 52 -22.05 -7.80 -13.53
CA THR A 52 -21.29 -8.56 -12.54
C THR A 52 -19.84 -8.77 -12.98
N GLU A 53 -19.61 -9.07 -14.27
CA GLU A 53 -18.26 -9.22 -14.84
C GLU A 53 -17.47 -7.89 -14.74
N ARG A 54 -18.12 -6.76 -15.05
CA ARG A 54 -17.51 -5.42 -14.90
C ARG A 54 -17.17 -5.13 -13.44
N LEU A 55 -18.10 -5.35 -12.53
CA LEU A 55 -17.89 -5.14 -11.08
C LEU A 55 -16.76 -6.03 -10.56
N THR A 56 -16.67 -7.27 -11.04
CA THR A 56 -15.57 -8.20 -10.72
C THR A 56 -14.22 -7.64 -11.18
N ALA A 57 -14.14 -7.16 -12.42
CA ALA A 57 -12.92 -6.55 -12.94
C ALA A 57 -12.52 -5.27 -12.17
N MET A 58 -13.50 -4.46 -11.75
CA MET A 58 -13.26 -3.27 -10.91
C MET A 58 -12.74 -3.66 -9.53
N ARG A 59 -13.33 -4.68 -8.89
CA ARG A 59 -12.88 -5.21 -7.59
C ARG A 59 -11.44 -5.72 -7.67
N ASP A 60 -11.10 -6.47 -8.72
CA ASP A 60 -9.76 -7.01 -8.91
C ASP A 60 -8.74 -5.88 -9.11
N SER A 61 -9.10 -4.86 -9.92
CA SER A 61 -8.28 -3.65 -10.08
C SER A 61 -8.08 -2.89 -8.76
N LEU A 62 -9.13 -2.80 -7.92
CA LEU A 62 -9.04 -2.16 -6.61
C LEU A 62 -8.14 -2.92 -5.64
N LYS A 63 -8.16 -4.25 -5.68
CA LYS A 63 -7.26 -5.10 -4.88
C LYS A 63 -5.80 -4.87 -5.24
N ASP A 64 -5.49 -4.67 -6.52
CA ASP A 64 -4.14 -4.35 -6.97
C ASP A 64 -3.71 -2.97 -6.46
N VAL A 65 -4.59 -1.97 -6.55
CA VAL A 65 -4.34 -0.62 -6.01
C VAL A 65 -4.11 -0.67 -4.49
N GLU A 66 -4.96 -1.35 -3.73
CA GLU A 66 -4.80 -1.54 -2.29
C GLU A 66 -3.44 -2.17 -1.96
N SER A 67 -3.06 -3.22 -2.69
CA SER A 67 -1.78 -3.92 -2.51
C SER A 67 -0.58 -3.00 -2.78
N MET A 68 -0.66 -2.17 -3.83
CA MET A 68 0.38 -1.18 -4.15
C MET A 68 0.48 -0.09 -3.07
N LEU A 69 -0.64 0.39 -2.54
CA LEU A 69 -0.65 1.39 -1.47
C LEU A 69 -0.03 0.84 -0.19
N ILE A 70 -0.37 -0.39 0.22
CA ILE A 70 0.23 -1.05 1.38
C ILE A 70 1.74 -1.24 1.17
N TYR A 71 2.15 -1.66 -0.03
CA TYR A 71 3.57 -1.80 -0.35
C TYR A 71 4.32 -0.47 -0.22
N LEU A 72 3.77 0.61 -0.76
CA LEU A 72 4.35 1.96 -0.63
C LEU A 72 4.46 2.42 0.82
N GLN A 73 3.43 2.16 1.65
CA GLN A 73 3.44 2.48 3.07
C GLN A 73 4.59 1.78 3.79
N ARG A 74 4.77 0.48 3.52
CA ARG A 74 5.87 -0.32 4.08
C ARG A 74 7.22 0.23 3.62
N LEU A 75 7.41 0.42 2.31
CA LEU A 75 8.67 0.91 1.76
C LEU A 75 9.11 2.23 2.41
N ARG A 76 8.15 3.16 2.60
CA ARG A 76 8.42 4.43 3.25
C ARG A 76 8.82 4.26 4.73
N SER A 77 8.16 3.36 5.45
CA SER A 77 8.52 3.04 6.84
C SER A 77 9.96 2.52 6.93
N TRP A 78 10.34 1.60 6.04
CA TRP A 78 11.71 1.09 5.93
C TRP A 78 12.71 2.20 5.62
N GLN A 79 12.43 3.07 4.65
CA GLN A 79 13.31 4.20 4.32
C GLN A 79 13.52 5.14 5.51
N HIS A 80 12.47 5.39 6.30
CA HIS A 80 12.60 6.21 7.51
C HIS A 80 13.47 5.53 8.57
N LEU A 81 13.31 4.21 8.76
CA LEU A 81 14.13 3.44 9.69
C LEU A 81 15.60 3.40 9.26
N ASP A 82 15.86 3.11 7.98
CA ASP A 82 17.20 3.06 7.41
C ASP A 82 17.91 4.40 7.54
N ARG A 83 17.20 5.50 7.23
CA ARG A 83 17.73 6.85 7.41
C ARG A 83 18.11 7.13 8.85
N ARG A 84 17.24 6.78 9.81
CA ARG A 84 17.53 6.98 11.26
C ARG A 84 18.75 6.18 11.69
N THR A 85 18.82 4.92 11.26
CA THR A 85 19.96 4.03 11.56
C THR A 85 21.26 4.57 10.97
N ALA A 86 21.25 5.03 9.73
CA ALA A 86 22.42 5.60 9.08
C ALA A 86 22.89 6.88 9.79
N LEU A 87 21.95 7.74 10.20
CA LEU A 87 22.26 8.96 10.93
C LEU A 87 22.90 8.66 12.30
N ALA A 88 22.32 7.74 13.07
CA ALA A 88 22.88 7.34 14.36
C ALA A 88 24.32 6.81 14.22
N ARG A 89 24.57 5.94 13.22
CA ARG A 89 25.93 5.44 12.93
C ARG A 89 26.92 6.56 12.57
N LEU A 90 26.47 7.59 11.84
CA LEU A 90 27.30 8.74 11.52
C LEU A 90 27.62 9.58 12.77
N GLU A 91 26.64 9.76 13.66
CA GLU A 91 26.84 10.48 14.93
C GLU A 91 27.81 9.73 15.86
N ASP A 92 27.70 8.40 15.94
CA ASP A 92 28.64 7.55 16.68
C ASP A 92 30.05 7.68 16.10
N SER A 93 30.19 7.54 14.78
CA SER A 93 31.49 7.65 14.09
C SER A 93 32.11 9.03 14.29
N ARG A 94 31.30 10.09 14.24
CA ARG A 94 31.74 11.47 14.49
C ARG A 94 32.24 11.64 15.92
N SER A 95 31.57 11.04 16.90
CA SER A 95 31.95 11.13 18.31
C SER A 95 33.30 10.43 18.56
N VAL A 96 33.50 9.24 18.00
CA VAL A 96 34.78 8.52 18.04
C VAL A 96 35.88 9.33 17.37
N LEU A 97 35.60 9.95 16.21
CA LEU A 97 36.59 10.79 15.53
C LEU A 97 36.99 12.01 16.37
N ILE A 98 36.03 12.69 17.01
CA ILE A 98 36.31 13.82 17.91
C ILE A 98 37.22 13.37 19.06
N GLU A 99 36.93 12.23 19.68
CA GLU A 99 37.75 11.66 20.75
C GLU A 99 39.18 11.39 20.26
N ASN A 100 39.33 10.70 19.13
CA ASN A 100 40.64 10.38 18.54
C ASN A 100 41.45 11.65 18.22
N VAL A 101 40.81 12.67 17.64
CA VAL A 101 41.45 13.95 17.34
C VAL A 101 41.87 14.68 18.62
N SER A 102 41.04 14.63 19.67
CA SER A 102 41.36 15.27 20.96
C SER A 102 42.57 14.64 21.65
N GLN A 103 42.78 13.33 21.45
CA GLN A 103 43.90 12.57 22.02
C GLN A 103 45.16 12.62 21.15
N TYR A 104 45.08 13.18 19.94
CA TYR A 104 46.19 13.26 19.01
C TYR A 104 47.21 14.32 19.46
N GLN A 105 48.34 13.86 19.98
CA GLN A 105 49.45 14.70 20.46
C GLN A 105 50.42 15.14 19.35
N GLY A 106 50.12 14.83 18.08
CA GLY A 106 50.97 15.14 16.93
C GLY A 106 52.15 14.18 16.74
N ARG A 107 52.33 13.71 15.51
CA ARG A 107 53.65 13.42 14.94
C ARG A 107 53.73 14.14 13.58
N PRO A 108 54.88 14.70 13.19
CA PRO A 108 55.03 15.22 11.84
C PRO A 108 54.79 14.05 10.86
N LEU A 109 53.75 14.19 10.04
CA LEU A 109 53.51 13.28 8.93
C LEU A 109 54.57 13.61 7.88
N ASP A 110 55.60 12.77 7.79
CA ASP A 110 56.53 12.78 6.68
C ASP A 110 55.79 12.20 5.48
N VAL A 111 55.10 13.08 4.75
CA VAL A 111 54.42 12.70 3.51
C VAL A 111 55.49 12.62 2.45
N VAL A 112 55.79 11.39 2.00
CA VAL A 112 56.62 11.11 0.82
C VAL A 112 55.91 11.57 -0.44
#